data_AF-M6RZY0-F1
#
_entry.id   AF-M6RZY0-F1
#
_cell.length_a   1.000
_cell.length_b   1.000
_cell.length_c   1.000
_cell.angle_alpha   90.00
_cell.angle_beta   90.00
_cell.angle_gamma   90.00
#
_symmetry.space_group_name_H-M   'P 1'
#
loop_
_entity.id
_entity.type
_entity.pdbx_description
1 polymer ?
#
loop_
_entity_poly.entity_id
_entity_poly.type
_entity_poly.pdbx_seq_one_letter_code
_entity_poly.pdbx_strand_id
1 'polypeptide(L)'
;ENTQSIVIGGLISNDKQKRIIKIPFLGDIPYLGHLFKRTTEKIKKTNLMVFITPHILDSRETADKMTVKKKMQQERYELERERILNKEREIRERGD
;
A
#
# COMPACT_ATOMS: atom_id res chain seq x y z
N GLU A 1 -18.86 22.69 -2.76
CA GLU A 1 -19.05 21.26 -2.41
C GLU A 1 -18.91 20.42 -3.68
N ASN A 2 -18.50 19.15 -3.56
CA ASN A 2 -18.19 18.17 -4.63
C ASN A 2 -16.71 17.99 -5.01
N THR A 3 -15.92 17.51 -4.06
CA THR A 3 -14.76 16.64 -4.38
C THR A 3 -15.00 15.28 -3.74
N GLN A 4 -16.00 14.55 -4.25
CA GLN A 4 -16.15 13.13 -3.93
C GLN A 4 -15.09 12.36 -4.74
N SER A 5 -14.19 11.66 -4.05
CA SER A 5 -13.24 10.76 -4.71
C SER A 5 -14.02 9.67 -5.43
N ILE A 6 -13.95 9.66 -6.76
CA ILE A 6 -14.57 8.63 -7.59
C ILE A 6 -13.60 7.46 -7.69
N VAL A 7 -14.09 6.25 -7.40
CA VAL A 7 -13.37 5.00 -7.70
C VAL A 7 -13.53 4.75 -9.19
N ILE A 8 -12.45 4.85 -9.95
CA ILE A 8 -12.48 4.69 -11.42
C ILE A 8 -12.29 3.23 -11.82
N GLY A 9 -11.63 2.45 -10.97
CA GLY A 9 -11.44 1.01 -11.18
C GLY A 9 -10.61 0.36 -10.09
N GLY A 10 -10.69 -0.97 -10.05
CA GLY A 10 -9.87 -1.81 -9.18
C GLY A 10 -9.69 -3.20 -9.81
N LEU A 11 -8.59 -3.87 -9.45
CA LEU A 11 -8.31 -5.25 -9.84
C LEU A 11 -8.40 -6.13 -8.61
N ILE A 12 -9.34 -7.09 -8.63
CA ILE A 12 -9.39 -8.18 -7.66
C ILE A 12 -8.90 -9.44 -8.37
N SER A 13 -7.72 -9.92 -8.00
CA SER A 13 -7.16 -11.17 -8.51
C SER A 13 -7.13 -12.22 -7.41
N ASN A 14 -7.53 -13.44 -7.75
CA ASN A 14 -7.53 -14.59 -6.84
C ASN A 14 -6.81 -15.75 -7.53
N ASP A 15 -5.62 -16.09 -7.04
CA ASP A 15 -4.82 -17.21 -7.50
C ASP A 15 -4.92 -18.36 -6.50
N LYS A 16 -5.40 -19.51 -6.97
CA LYS A 16 -5.56 -20.74 -6.18
C LYS A 16 -4.64 -21.81 -6.77
N GLN A 17 -3.57 -22.12 -6.05
CA GLN A 17 -2.63 -23.16 -6.43
C GLN A 17 -2.78 -24.38 -5.51
N LYS A 18 -3.21 -25.51 -6.08
CA LYS A 18 -3.24 -26.80 -5.39
C LYS A 18 -2.09 -27.67 -5.88
N ARG A 19 -1.18 -28.05 -4.99
CA ARG A 19 -0.07 -28.97 -5.26
C ARG A 19 -0.25 -30.23 -4.43
N ILE A 20 -0.24 -31.39 -5.10
CA ILE A 20 -0.28 -32.70 -4.46
C ILE A 20 1.04 -33.39 -4.75
N ILE A 21 1.80 -33.70 -3.71
CA ILE A 21 3.03 -34.51 -3.78
C ILE A 21 2.69 -35.86 -3.17
N LYS A 22 2.88 -36.95 -3.90
CA LYS A 22 2.60 -38.32 -3.41
C LYS A 22 3.73 -39.27 -3.79
N ILE A 23 3.94 -40.29 -2.97
CA ILE A 23 4.82 -41.41 -3.31
C ILE A 23 4.08 -42.30 -4.33
N PRO A 24 4.72 -42.68 -5.46
CA PRO A 24 4.15 -43.62 -6.43
C PRO A 24 3.75 -44.95 -5.75
N PHE A 25 2.66 -45.57 -6.20
CA PHE A 25 2.03 -46.78 -5.63
C PHE A 25 1.38 -46.61 -4.25
N LEU A 26 2.10 -46.08 -3.25
CA LEU A 26 1.58 -45.95 -1.87
C LEU A 26 0.58 -44.81 -1.68
N GLY A 27 0.69 -43.74 -2.48
CA GLY A 27 -0.17 -42.56 -2.37
C GLY A 27 -1.62 -42.76 -2.86
N ASP A 28 -1.88 -43.85 -3.59
CA ASP A 28 -3.18 -44.15 -4.20
C ASP A 28 -3.93 -45.28 -3.47
N ILE A 29 -3.36 -45.82 -2.38
CA ILE A 29 -4.01 -46.86 -1.58
C ILE A 29 -5.27 -46.28 -0.92
N PRO A 30 -6.46 -46.88 -1.11
CA PRO A 30 -7.67 -46.45 -0.41
C PRO A 30 -7.49 -46.59 1.10
N TYR A 31 -8.10 -45.69 1.88
CA TYR A 31 -7.96 -45.57 3.34
C TYR A 31 -6.59 -45.12 3.87
N LEU A 32 -5.46 -45.58 3.31
CA LEU A 32 -4.11 -45.31 3.84
C LEU A 32 -3.30 -44.29 3.03
N GLY A 33 -3.65 -44.03 1.77
CA GLY A 33 -2.88 -43.15 0.87
C GLY A 33 -2.74 -41.70 1.34
N HIS A 34 -3.55 -41.26 2.32
CA HIS A 34 -3.40 -39.92 2.90
C HIS A 34 -2.10 -39.73 3.70
N LEU A 35 -1.59 -40.80 4.35
CA LEU A 35 -0.34 -40.78 5.10
C LEU A 35 0.90 -40.62 4.19
N PHE A 36 0.77 -41.01 2.92
CA PHE A 36 1.84 -41.00 1.91
C PHE A 36 1.68 -39.89 0.85
N LYS A 37 0.75 -38.95 1.06
CA LYS A 37 0.55 -37.78 0.20
C LYS A 37 0.54 -36.50 1.02
N ARG A 38 1.25 -35.49 0.53
CA ARG A 38 1.23 -34.13 1.06
C ARG A 38 0.49 -33.23 0.08
N THR A 39 -0.62 -32.66 0.55
CA THR A 39 -1.37 -31.64 -0.21
C THR A 39 -0.97 -30.27 0.33
N THR A 40 -0.70 -29.33 -0.55
CA THR A 40 -0.44 -27.94 -0.21
C THR A 40 -1.38 -27.07 -1.04
N GLU A 41 -2.18 -26.27 -0.36
CA GLU A 41 -3.06 -25.28 -0.97
C GLU A 41 -2.52 -23.90 -0.66
N LYS A 42 -2.30 -23.10 -1.70
CA LYS A 42 -1.92 -21.69 -1.59
C LYS A 42 -3.01 -20.84 -2.22
N ILE A 43 -3.50 -19.86 -1.46
CA ILE A 43 -4.50 -18.90 -1.91
C ILE A 43 -3.86 -17.52 -1.82
N LYS A 44 -3.75 -16.83 -2.96
CA LYS A 44 -3.23 -15.46 -3.04
C LYS A 44 -4.35 -14.54 -3.52
N LYS A 45 -4.76 -13.62 -2.66
CA LYS A 45 -5.71 -12.56 -2.97
C LYS A 45 -4.96 -11.25 -3.16
N THR A 46 -5.22 -10.54 -4.25
CA THR A 46 -4.63 -9.23 -4.53
C THR A 46 -5.74 -8.24 -4.86
N ASN A 47 -5.81 -7.16 -4.07
CA ASN A 47 -6.79 -6.09 -4.23
C ASN A 47 -6.03 -4.79 -4.58
N LEU A 48 -6.33 -4.22 -5.74
CA LEU A 48 -5.79 -2.93 -6.19
C LEU A 48 -6.94 -1.94 -6.41
N MET A 49 -6.79 -0.71 -5.95
CA MET A 49 -7.78 0.36 -6.11
C MET A 49 -7.11 1.64 -6.60
N VAL A 50 -7.74 2.34 -7.54
CA VAL A 50 -7.28 3.64 -8.06
C VAL A 50 -8.34 4.71 -7.81
N PHE A 51 -7.93 5.80 -7.14
CA PHE A 51 -8.77 6.94 -6.81
C PHE A 51 -8.30 8.18 -7.57
N ILE A 52 -9.23 8.96 -8.10
CA ILE A 52 -8.94 10.29 -8.66
C ILE A 52 -9.84 11.32 -7.97
N THR A 53 -9.23 12.42 -7.57
CA THR A 53 -9.91 13.59 -7.01
C THR A 53 -9.71 14.76 -7.97
N PRO A 54 -10.72 15.12 -8.79
CA PRO A 54 -10.62 16.30 -9.64
C PRO A 54 -10.70 17.56 -8.77
N HIS A 55 -9.94 18.59 -9.14
CA HIS A 55 -9.99 19.92 -8.53
C HIS A 55 -10.35 20.95 -9.60
N ILE A 56 -11.47 21.65 -9.41
CA ILE A 56 -11.94 22.70 -10.32
C ILE A 56 -11.40 24.05 -9.81
N LEU A 57 -10.76 24.82 -10.69
CA LEU A 57 -10.23 26.15 -10.41
C LEU A 57 -11.08 27.19 -11.15
N ASP A 58 -12.00 27.85 -10.44
CA ASP A 58 -12.98 28.76 -11.06
C ASP A 58 -12.41 30.16 -11.38
N SER A 59 -11.26 30.56 -10.82
CA SER A 59 -10.64 31.85 -11.13
C SER A 59 -9.11 31.84 -11.00
N ARG A 60 -8.44 32.66 -11.80
CA ARG A 60 -6.97 32.86 -11.77
C ARG A 60 -6.49 33.34 -10.39
N GLU A 61 -7.31 34.14 -9.71
CA GLU A 61 -7.06 34.62 -8.35
C GLU A 61 -7.04 33.49 -7.31
N THR A 62 -7.91 32.48 -7.46
CA THR A 62 -7.94 31.30 -6.58
C THR A 62 -6.73 30.40 -6.83
N ALA A 63 -6.25 30.30 -8.08
CA ALA A 63 -5.04 29.56 -8.42
C ALA A 63 -3.78 30.22 -7.83
N ASP A 64 -3.70 31.55 -7.88
CA ASP A 64 -2.59 32.30 -7.30
C ASP A 64 -2.57 32.19 -5.77
N LYS A 65 -3.75 32.32 -5.11
CA LYS A 65 -3.88 32.11 -3.66
C LYS A 65 -3.51 30.68 -3.23
N MET A 66 -3.86 29.67 -4.02
CA MET A 66 -3.49 28.28 -3.72
C MET A 66 -2.00 28.00 -3.93
N THR A 67 -1.38 28.60 -4.94
CA THR A 67 0.07 28.49 -5.17
C THR A 67 0.83 29.08 -3.98
N VAL A 68 0.43 30.28 -3.56
CA VAL A 68 1.03 30.97 -2.41
C VAL A 68 0.82 30.17 -1.10
N LYS A 69 -0.39 29.65 -0.87
CA LYS A 69 -0.69 28.82 0.32
C LYS A 69 0.11 27.52 0.33
N LYS A 70 0.23 26.85 -0.82
CA LYS A 70 0.97 25.59 -0.95
C LYS A 70 2.47 25.78 -0.77
N LYS A 71 3.01 26.90 -1.28
CA LYS A 71 4.41 27.30 -1.08
C LYS A 71 4.71 27.58 0.39
N MET A 72 3.90 28.40 1.07
CA MET A 72 4.04 28.65 2.50
C MET A 72 3.93 27.38 3.35
N GLN A 73 3.03 26.45 2.95
CA GLN A 73 2.89 25.19 3.64
C GLN A 73 4.12 24.29 3.46
N GLN A 74 4.72 24.24 2.26
CA GLN A 74 5.96 23.51 2.01
C GLN A 74 7.13 24.09 2.80
N GLU A 75 7.34 25.41 2.75
CA GLU A 75 8.40 26.08 3.51
C GLU A 75 8.29 25.79 5.01
N ARG A 76 7.06 25.78 5.57
CA ARG A 76 6.81 25.40 6.96
C ARG A 76 7.20 23.96 7.27
N TYR A 77 6.90 23.01 6.38
CA TYR A 77 7.29 21.62 6.56
C TYR A 77 8.81 21.43 6.49
N GLU A 78 9.49 22.15 5.60
CA GLU A 78 10.95 22.08 5.47
C GLU A 78 11.64 22.61 6.73
N LEU A 79 11.20 23.76 7.23
CA LEU A 79 11.70 24.33 8.48
C LEU A 79 11.46 23.42 9.68
N GLU A 80 10.27 22.83 9.78
CA GLU A 80 9.94 21.91 10.87
C GLU A 80 10.79 20.64 10.81
N ARG A 81 11.01 20.10 9.61
CA ARG A 81 11.88 18.94 9.39
C ARG A 81 13.32 19.23 9.77
N GLU A 82 13.83 20.41 9.42
CA GLU A 82 15.18 20.83 9.79
C GLU A 82 15.34 21.00 11.30
N ARG A 83 14.34 21.59 11.97
CA ARG A 83 14.30 21.71 13.44
C ARG A 83 14.34 20.34 14.12
N ILE A 84 13.54 19.39 13.64
CA ILE A 84 13.51 18.04 14.20
C ILE A 84 14.87 17.36 14.02
N LEU A 85 15.47 17.45 12.83
CA LEU A 85 16.78 16.85 12.56
C LEU A 85 17.89 17.45 13.42
N ASN A 86 17.89 18.77 13.62
CA ASN A 86 18.89 19.42 14.45
C ASN A 86 18.72 19.04 15.92
N LYS A 87 17.47 18.98 16.41
CA LYS A 87 17.17 18.50 17.77
C LYS A 87 17.60 17.05 17.99
N GLU A 88 17.42 16.17 17.00
CA GLU A 88 17.89 14.78 17.06
C GLU A 88 19.42 14.65 17.09
N ARG A 89 20.15 15.54 16.41
CA ARG A 89 21.62 15.59 16.47
C ARG A 89 22.10 16.04 17.85
N GLU A 90 21.51 17.12 18.39
CA GLU A 90 21.83 17.61 19.73
C GLU A 90 21.57 16.56 20.82
N ILE A 91 20.50 15.77 20.70
CA ILE A 91 20.20 14.69 21.65
C ILE A 91 21.22 13.56 21.54
N ARG A 92 21.68 13.22 20.33
CA ARG A 92 22.74 12.22 20.12
C ARG A 92 24.08 12.68 20.70
N GLU A 93 24.45 13.93 20.44
CA GLU A 93 25.71 14.51 20.92
C GLU A 93 25.76 14.72 22.45
N ARG A 94 24.60 14.79 23.12
CA ARG A 94 24.51 14.87 24.59
C ARG A 94 24.38 13.51 25.28
N GLY A 95 24.13 12.44 24.50
CA GLY A 95 23.92 11.08 25.01
C GLY A 95 25.19 10.22 25.06
N ASP A 96 26.29 10.69 24.47
CA ASP A 96 27.65 10.13 24.52
C ASP A 96 28.51 10.93 25.52
#